data_AF-A0A524J0K8-F1
#
_entry.id   AF-A0A524J0K8-F1
#
_cell.length_a   1.000
_cell.length_b   1.000
_cell.length_c   1.000
_cell.angle_alpha   90.00
_cell.angle_beta   90.00
_cell.angle_gamma   90.00
#
_symmetry.space_group_name_H-M   'P 1'
#
loop_
_entity.id
_entity.type
_entity.pdbx_description
1 polymer ?
#
loop_
_entity_poly.entity_id
_entity_poly.type
_entity_poly.pdbx_seq_one_letter_code
_entity_poly.pdbx_strand_id
1 'polypeptide(L)'
;MAIRAGERQYHIELGPGELAEYILLPGDPGRTSLIGERLESVEVERSNREFVSVTGLYKGQRVSVVSTGIGTDNVEIVVAEILAITERPTFIRVGTSGGLQPEMVLGDLTITTGAVRLESTTSFFVHEGYPAIADYETVAALIEAAERLGHRYHVGVTATAPGFYGAQGRPIPQLPIRYPDLAKEMTSQLVMNFEMEASALLVLATLARCRAGVVCAVIANRTTGEFVNAEQKDAAEAACVETGLESLLVLADMDRQKREAGTDRWRPSLWKHTI
;
A
#
# COMPACT_ATOMS: atom_id res chain seq x y z
N MET A 1 -18.95 -10.24 -13.28
CA MET A 1 -20.43 -10.16 -13.22
C MET A 1 -20.76 -9.50 -11.90
N ALA A 2 -21.52 -8.40 -11.86
CA ALA A 2 -21.89 -7.74 -10.61
C ALA A 2 -22.61 -8.75 -9.71
N ILE A 3 -22.14 -8.90 -8.47
CA ILE A 3 -22.67 -9.85 -7.50
C ILE A 3 -24.13 -9.49 -7.17
N ARG A 4 -25.02 -10.48 -7.06
CA ARG A 4 -26.43 -10.21 -6.75
C ARG A 4 -26.56 -9.69 -5.32
N ALA A 5 -27.61 -8.90 -5.04
CA ALA A 5 -27.91 -8.45 -3.68
C ALA A 5 -28.03 -9.66 -2.72
N GLY A 6 -27.17 -9.71 -1.69
CA GLY A 6 -27.09 -10.79 -0.71
C GLY A 6 -25.98 -11.82 -0.96
N GLU A 7 -25.32 -11.78 -2.13
CA GLU A 7 -24.15 -12.61 -2.42
C GLU A 7 -22.86 -11.86 -2.00
N ARG A 8 -21.84 -12.61 -1.56
CA ARG A 8 -20.52 -12.12 -1.15
C ARG A 8 -19.47 -12.46 -2.21
N GLN A 9 -18.40 -11.69 -2.22
CA GLN A 9 -17.20 -12.01 -2.99
C GLN A 9 -16.57 -13.31 -2.48
N TYR A 10 -16.04 -14.11 -3.39
CA TYR A 10 -15.64 -15.50 -3.09
C TYR A 10 -14.40 -15.60 -2.19
N HIS A 11 -13.42 -14.72 -2.39
CA HIS A 11 -12.16 -14.80 -1.64
C HIS A 11 -12.20 -13.91 -0.39
N ILE A 12 -12.63 -12.66 -0.50
CA ILE A 12 -12.64 -11.73 0.63
C ILE A 12 -13.88 -11.87 1.53
N GLU A 13 -14.90 -12.64 1.11
CA GLU A 13 -16.15 -12.88 1.86
C GLU A 13 -16.88 -11.60 2.31
N LEU A 14 -16.77 -10.54 1.50
CA LEU A 14 -17.43 -9.24 1.71
C LEU A 14 -18.52 -9.00 0.67
N GLY A 15 -19.57 -8.28 1.06
CA GLY A 15 -20.66 -7.84 0.20
C GLY A 15 -20.80 -6.32 0.10
N PRO A 16 -21.70 -5.81 -0.76
CA PRO A 16 -21.97 -4.37 -0.88
C PRO A 16 -22.29 -3.72 0.47
N GLY A 17 -21.67 -2.58 0.76
CA GLY A 17 -21.87 -1.80 2.00
C GLY A 17 -20.99 -2.21 3.18
N GLU A 18 -20.31 -3.36 3.13
CA GLU A 18 -19.43 -3.81 4.21
C GLU A 18 -18.03 -3.18 4.19
N LEU A 19 -17.66 -2.51 3.09
CA LEU A 19 -16.43 -1.76 2.93
C LEU A 19 -16.68 -0.25 3.02
N ALA A 20 -15.70 0.48 3.53
CA ALA A 20 -15.61 1.93 3.47
C ALA A 20 -15.04 2.39 2.12
N GLU A 21 -15.16 3.69 1.85
CA GLU A 21 -14.51 4.32 0.69
C GLU A 21 -12.99 4.36 0.84
N TYR A 22 -12.49 4.58 2.05
CA TYR A 22 -11.07 4.66 2.38
C TYR A 22 -10.59 3.33 2.94
N ILE A 23 -9.67 2.67 2.23
CA ILE A 23 -9.26 1.30 2.51
C ILE A 23 -7.75 1.23 2.72
N LEU A 24 -7.34 0.75 3.88
CA LEU A 24 -5.96 0.40 4.21
C LEU A 24 -5.69 -1.06 3.84
N LEU A 25 -4.59 -1.30 3.12
CA LEU A 25 -4.22 -2.62 2.61
C LEU A 25 -2.89 -3.10 3.22
N PRO A 26 -2.87 -3.70 4.43
CA PRO A 26 -1.70 -4.42 4.93
C PRO A 26 -1.48 -5.73 4.16
N GLY A 27 -0.23 -6.23 4.12
CA GLY A 27 0.03 -7.58 3.59
C GLY A 27 -0.36 -8.70 4.56
N ASP A 28 0.02 -8.56 5.83
CA ASP A 28 -0.13 -9.61 6.84
C ASP A 28 -1.56 -9.60 7.45
N PRO A 29 -2.28 -10.74 7.43
CA PRO A 29 -3.56 -10.89 8.10
C PRO A 29 -3.51 -10.56 9.60
N GLY A 30 -2.44 -10.98 10.29
CA GLY A 30 -2.27 -10.71 11.73
C GLY A 30 -2.13 -9.21 12.02
N ARG A 31 -1.54 -8.45 11.09
CA ARG A 31 -1.47 -6.99 11.20
C ARG A 31 -2.86 -6.36 11.06
N THR A 32 -3.77 -6.94 10.27
CA THR A 32 -5.14 -6.41 10.13
C THR A 32 -5.88 -6.42 11.46
N SER A 33 -5.77 -7.51 12.22
CA SER A 33 -6.39 -7.60 13.55
C SER A 33 -5.84 -6.54 14.50
N LEU A 34 -4.51 -6.34 14.53
CA LEU A 34 -3.87 -5.32 15.37
C LEU A 34 -4.26 -3.88 14.97
N ILE A 35 -4.46 -3.63 13.67
CA ILE A 35 -4.97 -2.33 13.21
C ILE A 35 -6.43 -2.15 13.62
N GLY A 36 -7.23 -3.21 13.59
CA GLY A 36 -8.62 -3.21 14.04
C GLY A 36 -8.79 -2.72 15.49
N GLU A 37 -7.84 -3.04 16.37
CA GLU A 37 -7.83 -2.57 17.77
C GLU A 37 -7.65 -1.03 17.90
N ARG A 38 -7.17 -0.36 16.84
CA ARG A 38 -7.03 1.10 16.78
C ARG A 38 -8.32 1.81 16.34
N LEU A 39 -9.35 1.07 15.95
CA LEU A 39 -10.64 1.64 15.57
C LEU A 39 -11.48 1.96 16.81
N GLU A 40 -12.20 3.08 16.77
CA GLU A 40 -13.12 3.54 17.82
C GLU A 40 -14.34 2.61 17.93
N SER A 41 -14.74 2.00 16.83
CA SER A 41 -15.82 1.01 16.76
C SER A 41 -15.63 0.08 15.57
N VAL A 42 -16.01 -1.18 15.72
CA VAL A 42 -16.01 -2.19 14.64
C VAL A 42 -17.45 -2.47 14.19
N GLU A 43 -17.70 -2.35 12.90
CA GLU A 43 -18.99 -2.62 12.25
C GLU A 43 -19.01 -4.00 11.57
N VAL A 44 -17.90 -4.33 10.90
CA VAL A 44 -17.73 -5.56 10.12
C VAL A 44 -16.39 -6.16 10.45
N GLU A 45 -16.38 -7.47 10.68
CA GLU A 45 -15.17 -8.27 10.77
C GLU A 45 -15.38 -9.56 9.96
N ARG A 46 -14.44 -9.88 9.07
CA ARG A 46 -14.45 -11.11 8.27
C ARG A 46 -13.04 -11.68 8.17
N SER A 47 -12.98 -12.99 7.99
CA SER A 47 -11.73 -13.71 7.78
C SER A 47 -11.98 -14.86 6.84
N ASN A 48 -11.31 -14.87 5.69
CA ASN A 48 -11.27 -16.00 4.79
C ASN A 48 -9.89 -16.10 4.14
N ARG A 49 -9.24 -17.25 4.29
CA ARG A 49 -7.84 -17.47 3.82
C ARG A 49 -6.88 -16.41 4.40
N GLU A 50 -6.04 -15.79 3.57
CA GLU A 50 -5.20 -14.65 3.92
C GLU A 50 -5.93 -13.29 3.88
N PHE A 51 -7.24 -13.26 3.66
CA PHE A 51 -8.04 -12.04 3.57
C PHE A 51 -8.85 -11.83 4.85
N VAL A 52 -8.22 -11.17 5.82
CA VAL A 52 -8.86 -10.66 7.02
C VAL A 52 -9.28 -9.21 6.75
N SER A 53 -10.49 -8.85 7.15
CA SER A 53 -10.99 -7.50 7.00
C SER A 53 -11.71 -7.00 8.24
N VAL A 54 -11.51 -5.71 8.53
CA VAL A 54 -12.19 -4.98 9.60
C VAL A 54 -12.66 -3.64 9.03
N THR A 55 -13.94 -3.32 9.21
CA THR A 55 -14.49 -2.00 8.87
C THR A 55 -15.03 -1.34 10.12
N GLY A 56 -14.74 -0.05 10.30
CA GLY A 56 -15.11 0.67 11.50
C GLY A 56 -14.81 2.16 11.42
N LEU A 57 -14.83 2.84 12.57
CA LEU A 57 -14.51 4.26 12.68
C LEU A 57 -13.08 4.45 13.19
N TYR A 58 -12.30 5.29 12.51
CA TYR A 58 -11.00 5.77 12.95
C TYR A 58 -11.03 7.29 12.99
N LYS A 59 -10.91 7.89 14.19
CA LYS A 59 -11.03 9.34 14.40
C LYS A 59 -12.27 9.94 13.72
N GLY A 60 -13.42 9.26 13.85
CA GLY A 60 -14.69 9.65 13.22
C GLY A 60 -14.81 9.40 11.71
N GLN A 61 -13.76 8.95 11.02
CA GLN A 61 -13.81 8.57 9.61
C GLN A 61 -14.07 7.07 9.48
N ARG A 62 -15.05 6.67 8.68
CA ARG A 62 -15.27 5.27 8.35
C ARG A 62 -14.15 4.77 7.43
N VAL A 63 -13.45 3.73 7.86
CA VAL A 63 -12.32 3.11 7.15
C VAL A 63 -12.47 1.59 7.14
N SER A 64 -11.88 0.96 6.13
CA SER A 64 -11.70 -0.50 6.11
C SER A 64 -10.22 -0.84 6.11
N VAL A 65 -9.87 -1.94 6.75
CA VAL A 65 -8.55 -2.56 6.72
C VAL A 65 -8.73 -3.94 6.12
N VAL A 66 -8.03 -4.26 5.03
CA VAL A 66 -8.18 -5.54 4.32
C VAL A 66 -6.80 -6.10 4.01
N SER A 67 -6.44 -7.26 4.57
CA SER A 67 -5.15 -7.88 4.24
C SER A 67 -5.12 -8.36 2.80
N THR A 68 -3.95 -8.23 2.16
CA THR A 68 -3.73 -8.66 0.79
C THR A 68 -3.01 -9.98 0.68
N GLY A 69 -2.45 -10.53 1.74
CA GLY A 69 -1.43 -11.56 1.60
C GLY A 69 -0.16 -11.03 0.92
N ILE A 70 0.71 -11.97 0.56
CA ILE A 70 1.98 -11.69 -0.15
C ILE A 70 1.76 -11.93 -1.64
N GLY A 71 2.31 -11.03 -2.46
CA GLY A 71 2.38 -11.18 -3.90
C GLY A 71 1.29 -10.42 -4.66
N THR A 72 1.62 -10.08 -5.91
CA THR A 72 0.75 -9.35 -6.82
C THR A 72 -0.49 -10.13 -7.25
N ASP A 73 -0.42 -11.45 -7.28
CA ASP A 73 -1.53 -12.37 -7.52
C ASP A 73 -2.62 -12.26 -6.44
N ASN A 74 -2.24 -12.19 -5.17
CA ASN A 74 -3.24 -11.97 -4.12
C ASN A 74 -3.80 -10.54 -4.12
N VAL A 75 -2.98 -9.54 -4.44
CA VAL A 75 -3.45 -8.15 -4.63
C VAL A 75 -4.48 -8.06 -5.74
N GLU A 76 -4.29 -8.79 -6.85
CA GLU A 76 -5.26 -8.86 -7.94
C GLU A 76 -6.63 -9.32 -7.43
N ILE A 77 -6.67 -10.43 -6.69
CA ILE A 77 -7.91 -10.97 -6.11
C ILE A 77 -8.61 -9.91 -5.25
N VAL A 78 -7.90 -9.33 -4.29
CA VAL A 78 -8.47 -8.37 -3.34
C VAL A 78 -9.00 -7.14 -4.04
N VAL A 79 -8.21 -6.54 -4.95
CA VAL A 79 -8.62 -5.33 -5.66
C VAL A 79 -9.80 -5.62 -6.60
N ALA A 80 -9.77 -6.72 -7.35
CA ALA A 80 -10.86 -7.08 -8.25
C ALA A 80 -12.18 -7.30 -7.50
N GLU A 81 -12.13 -8.01 -6.36
CA GLU A 81 -13.31 -8.28 -5.54
C GLU A 81 -13.83 -7.02 -4.84
N ILE A 82 -12.96 -6.17 -4.30
CA ILE A 82 -13.37 -4.87 -3.73
C ILE A 82 -14.07 -4.01 -4.80
N LEU A 83 -13.49 -3.89 -5.99
CA LEU A 83 -14.04 -3.10 -7.09
C LEU A 83 -15.40 -3.61 -7.59
N ALA A 84 -15.70 -4.90 -7.38
CA ALA A 84 -16.98 -5.48 -7.78
C ALA A 84 -18.12 -5.19 -6.78
N ILE A 85 -17.83 -4.68 -5.57
CA ILE A 85 -18.82 -4.33 -4.53
C ILE A 85 -18.71 -2.87 -4.04
N THR A 86 -17.84 -2.07 -4.65
CA THR A 86 -17.64 -0.65 -4.35
C THR A 86 -17.59 0.16 -5.64
N GLU A 87 -17.81 1.47 -5.57
CA GLU A 87 -17.80 2.32 -6.78
C GLU A 87 -16.44 2.99 -7.05
N ARG A 88 -15.91 3.72 -6.08
CA ARG A 88 -14.66 4.50 -6.22
C ARG A 88 -13.81 4.46 -4.93
N PRO A 89 -13.36 3.26 -4.51
CA PRO A 89 -12.51 3.13 -3.34
C PRO A 89 -11.19 3.90 -3.50
N THR A 90 -10.62 4.30 -2.37
CA THR A 90 -9.28 4.88 -2.26
C THR A 90 -8.42 3.96 -1.42
N PHE A 91 -7.29 3.54 -1.97
CA PHE A 91 -6.41 2.55 -1.36
C PHE A 91 -5.13 3.17 -0.83
N ILE A 92 -4.75 2.80 0.40
CA ILE A 92 -3.39 3.00 0.90
C ILE A 92 -2.83 1.65 1.31
N ARG A 93 -1.79 1.20 0.61
CA ARG A 93 -1.03 0.01 1.03
C ARG A 93 -0.02 0.39 2.10
N VAL A 94 0.01 -0.41 3.15
CA VAL A 94 1.04 -0.37 4.19
C VAL A 94 1.81 -1.70 4.20
N GLY A 95 3.14 -1.62 4.23
CA GLY A 95 3.97 -2.82 4.18
C GLY A 95 5.34 -2.62 4.78
N THR A 96 6.19 -3.63 4.59
CA THR A 96 7.61 -3.56 4.91
C THR A 96 8.42 -3.78 3.64
N SER A 97 9.62 -3.24 3.61
CA SER A 97 10.48 -3.29 2.43
C SER A 97 11.96 -3.42 2.79
N GLY A 98 12.75 -3.83 1.79
CA GLY A 98 14.21 -3.78 1.88
C GLY A 98 14.74 -2.56 1.13
N GLY A 99 15.32 -1.60 1.85
CA GLY A 99 15.95 -0.41 1.29
C GLY A 99 17.17 -0.74 0.43
N LEU A 100 17.42 0.10 -0.57
CA LEU A 100 18.49 -0.05 -1.57
C LEU A 100 19.46 1.13 -1.57
N GLN A 101 19.06 2.29 -1.06
CA GLN A 101 19.93 3.47 -1.04
C GLN A 101 20.70 3.55 0.30
N PRO A 102 21.99 3.93 0.28
CA PRO A 102 22.84 3.92 1.47
C PRO A 102 22.42 4.91 2.56
N GLU A 103 21.72 5.99 2.21
CA GLU A 103 21.23 7.02 3.14
C GLU A 103 19.97 6.60 3.92
N MET A 104 19.30 5.51 3.51
CA MET A 104 18.09 5.03 4.15
C MET A 104 18.44 4.25 5.41
N VAL A 105 17.96 4.71 6.57
CA VAL A 105 18.16 4.00 7.83
C VAL A 105 16.97 3.10 8.13
N LEU A 106 17.21 2.05 8.92
CA LEU A 106 16.14 1.16 9.37
C LEU A 106 15.07 1.92 10.14
N GLY A 107 13.80 1.67 9.82
CA GLY A 107 12.65 2.40 10.36
C GLY A 107 12.24 3.63 9.55
N ASP A 108 13.06 4.10 8.60
CA ASP A 108 12.60 5.10 7.63
C ASP A 108 11.41 4.55 6.82
N LEU A 109 10.52 5.43 6.39
CA LEU A 109 9.42 5.10 5.51
C LEU A 109 9.78 5.35 4.05
N THR A 110 9.19 4.58 3.13
CA THR A 110 9.23 4.85 1.69
C THR A 110 7.84 5.15 1.18
N ILE A 111 7.65 6.31 0.55
CA ILE A 111 6.41 6.71 -0.12
C ILE A 111 6.62 6.56 -1.62
N THR A 112 5.88 5.63 -2.22
CA THR A 112 6.04 5.25 -3.63
C THR A 112 5.36 6.27 -4.54
N THR A 113 6.10 6.83 -5.50
CA THR A 113 5.58 7.63 -6.61
C THR A 113 5.30 6.79 -7.86
N GLY A 114 6.06 5.71 -8.03
CA GLY A 114 5.85 4.70 -9.06
C GLY A 114 6.64 3.43 -8.78
N ALA A 115 6.31 2.35 -9.47
CA ALA A 115 6.90 1.04 -9.25
C ALA A 115 7.49 0.43 -10.54
N VAL A 116 8.73 -0.08 -10.44
CA VAL A 116 9.29 -0.98 -11.44
C VAL A 116 8.54 -2.31 -11.35
N ARG A 117 7.92 -2.71 -12.47
CA ARG A 117 7.12 -3.95 -12.60
C ARG A 117 8.03 -5.14 -12.92
N LEU A 118 8.65 -5.75 -11.90
CA LEU A 118 9.44 -6.98 -12.09
C LEU A 118 8.57 -8.26 -12.07
N GLU A 119 7.27 -8.09 -11.85
CA GLU A 119 6.23 -9.11 -11.81
C GLU A 119 5.43 -9.18 -13.11
N SER A 120 4.65 -10.26 -13.29
CA SER A 120 3.91 -10.53 -14.51
C SER A 120 2.39 -10.52 -14.36
N THR A 121 1.85 -10.35 -13.15
CA THR A 121 0.40 -10.29 -12.91
C THR A 121 -0.21 -9.15 -13.72
N THR A 122 0.41 -7.96 -13.69
CA THR A 122 -0.10 -6.79 -14.42
C THR A 122 0.00 -6.90 -15.94
N SER A 123 0.82 -7.82 -16.47
CA SER A 123 0.96 -8.03 -17.91
C SER A 123 -0.30 -8.62 -18.56
N PHE A 124 -1.24 -9.15 -17.77
CA PHE A 124 -2.56 -9.57 -18.25
C PHE A 124 -3.57 -8.41 -18.37
N PHE A 125 -3.23 -7.23 -17.85
CA PHE A 125 -4.10 -6.05 -17.85
C PHE A 125 -3.59 -4.93 -18.76
N VAL A 126 -2.27 -4.77 -18.85
CA VAL A 126 -1.64 -3.68 -19.60
C VAL A 126 -0.41 -4.18 -20.35
N HIS A 127 -0.07 -3.49 -21.44
CA HIS A 127 1.14 -3.79 -22.21
C HIS A 127 2.42 -3.52 -21.40
N GLU A 128 3.53 -4.10 -21.86
CA GLU A 128 4.87 -3.76 -21.39
C GLU A 128 5.12 -2.25 -21.52
N GLY A 129 5.83 -1.66 -20.55
CA GLY A 129 6.08 -0.21 -20.51
C GLY A 129 4.90 0.65 -20.01
N TYR A 130 3.71 0.08 -19.79
CA TYR A 130 2.66 0.82 -19.08
C TYR A 130 3.13 1.12 -17.63
N PRO A 131 3.10 2.38 -17.18
CA PRO A 131 3.73 2.75 -15.92
C PRO A 131 2.82 2.41 -14.73
N ALA A 132 3.39 1.84 -13.67
CA ALA A 132 2.72 1.71 -12.39
C ALA A 132 2.99 2.97 -11.57
N ILE A 133 2.02 3.89 -11.51
CA ILE A 133 2.16 5.21 -10.87
C ILE A 133 1.17 5.36 -9.72
N ALA A 134 1.62 6.00 -8.64
CA ALA A 134 0.74 6.38 -7.54
C ALA A 134 -0.11 7.60 -7.92
N ASP A 135 -1.30 7.68 -7.34
CA ASP A 135 -2.12 8.88 -7.45
C ASP A 135 -1.45 10.05 -6.70
N TYR A 136 -1.46 11.25 -7.29
CA TYR A 136 -0.74 12.37 -6.69
C TYR A 136 -1.34 12.82 -5.35
N GLU A 137 -2.66 12.66 -5.14
CA GLU A 137 -3.32 13.03 -3.88
C GLU A 137 -2.92 12.06 -2.77
N THR A 138 -2.75 10.77 -3.09
CA THR A 138 -2.30 9.77 -2.09
C THR A 138 -0.84 9.98 -1.71
N VAL A 139 0.02 10.34 -2.67
CA VAL A 139 1.42 10.71 -2.39
C VAL A 139 1.46 11.95 -1.49
N ALA A 140 0.71 13.01 -1.84
CA ALA A 140 0.65 14.23 -1.03
C ALA A 140 0.13 13.97 0.38
N ALA A 141 -0.91 13.13 0.52
CA ALA A 141 -1.49 12.78 1.80
C ALA A 141 -0.55 11.94 2.67
N LEU A 142 0.20 11.01 2.10
CA LEU A 142 1.21 10.22 2.82
C LEU A 142 2.36 11.10 3.31
N ILE A 143 2.81 12.07 2.49
CA ILE A 143 3.84 13.04 2.88
C ILE A 143 3.34 13.87 4.06
N GLU A 144 2.16 14.47 3.94
CA GLU A 144 1.55 15.27 5.02
C GLU A 144 1.37 14.45 6.30
N ALA A 145 0.92 13.20 6.19
CA ALA A 145 0.77 12.30 7.33
C ALA A 145 2.11 12.01 8.03
N ALA A 146 3.16 11.71 7.27
CA ALA A 146 4.49 11.45 7.81
C ALA A 146 5.08 12.69 8.51
N GLU A 147 4.91 13.89 7.93
CA GLU A 147 5.32 15.16 8.52
C GLU A 147 4.60 15.43 9.86
N ARG A 148 3.27 15.26 9.91
CA ARG A 148 2.48 15.44 11.14
C ARG A 148 2.91 14.52 12.27
N LEU A 149 3.29 13.30 11.93
CA LEU A 149 3.71 12.27 12.88
C LEU A 149 5.21 12.33 13.21
N GLY A 150 5.98 13.18 12.52
CA GLY A 150 7.43 13.30 12.71
C GLY A 150 8.21 12.06 12.28
N HIS A 151 7.68 11.29 11.32
CA HIS A 151 8.36 10.12 10.78
C HIS A 151 9.30 10.52 9.64
N ARG A 152 10.50 9.94 9.61
CA ARG A 152 11.42 10.09 8.49
C ARG A 152 10.92 9.28 7.29
N TYR A 153 10.97 9.85 6.10
CA TYR A 153 10.52 9.20 4.88
C TYR A 153 11.36 9.56 3.65
N HIS A 154 11.26 8.74 2.62
CA HIS A 154 11.85 8.92 1.30
C HIS A 154 10.76 8.80 0.24
N VAL A 155 10.78 9.67 -0.78
CA VAL A 155 9.75 9.71 -1.83
C VAL A 155 10.41 9.37 -3.17
N GLY A 156 9.91 8.36 -3.88
CA GLY A 156 10.58 7.91 -5.10
C GLY A 156 10.04 6.63 -5.70
N VAL A 157 10.86 5.93 -6.47
CA VAL A 157 10.48 4.71 -7.19
C VAL A 157 10.81 3.47 -6.34
N THR A 158 9.86 2.54 -6.25
CA THR A 158 10.07 1.20 -5.66
C THR A 158 10.22 0.14 -6.76
N ALA A 159 10.72 -1.04 -6.44
CA ALA A 159 10.66 -2.21 -7.32
C ALA A 159 9.76 -3.29 -6.72
N THR A 160 8.72 -3.68 -7.46
CA THR A 160 7.81 -4.76 -7.09
C THR A 160 8.33 -6.08 -7.67
N ALA A 161 8.81 -6.96 -6.79
CA ALA A 161 9.34 -8.26 -7.18
C ALA A 161 8.31 -9.38 -6.98
N PRO A 162 8.16 -10.33 -7.92
CA PRO A 162 7.22 -11.46 -7.80
C PRO A 162 7.65 -12.53 -6.78
N GLY A 163 8.80 -12.35 -6.12
CA GLY A 163 9.31 -13.28 -5.13
C GLY A 163 10.42 -12.69 -4.28
N PHE A 164 10.58 -13.20 -3.06
CA PHE A 164 11.54 -12.66 -2.09
C PHE A 164 13.01 -13.04 -2.37
N TYR A 165 13.25 -14.23 -2.95
CA TYR A 165 14.60 -14.75 -3.15
C TYR A 165 15.20 -14.34 -4.50
N GLY A 166 15.07 -15.19 -5.52
CA GLY A 166 15.71 -14.97 -6.83
C GLY A 166 15.28 -13.67 -7.51
N ALA A 167 14.02 -13.25 -7.35
CA ALA A 167 13.51 -12.01 -7.94
C ALA A 167 13.94 -10.73 -7.20
N GLN A 168 14.66 -10.85 -6.08
CA GLN A 168 15.33 -9.72 -5.40
C GLN A 168 16.85 -9.93 -5.30
N GLY A 169 17.42 -10.86 -6.08
CA GLY A 169 18.85 -11.12 -6.06
C GLY A 169 19.36 -11.73 -4.75
N ARG A 170 18.58 -12.57 -4.06
CA ARG A 170 19.00 -13.27 -2.83
C ARG A 170 19.25 -14.76 -3.13
N PRO A 171 20.52 -15.20 -3.29
CA PRO A 171 20.81 -16.60 -3.51
C PRO A 171 20.72 -17.40 -2.20
N ILE A 172 20.35 -18.68 -2.31
CA ILE A 172 20.64 -19.68 -1.27
C ILE A 172 21.45 -20.83 -1.91
N PRO A 173 22.25 -21.59 -1.14
CA PRO A 173 23.16 -22.60 -1.70
C PRO A 173 22.49 -23.61 -2.63
N GLN A 174 21.22 -23.94 -2.37
CA GLN A 174 20.45 -24.93 -3.12
C GLN A 174 19.72 -24.35 -4.34
N LEU A 175 19.57 -23.02 -4.43
CA LEU A 175 18.82 -22.35 -5.49
C LEU A 175 19.70 -21.26 -6.12
N PRO A 176 20.47 -21.58 -7.18
CA PRO A 176 21.19 -20.56 -7.93
C PRO A 176 20.18 -19.62 -8.61
N ILE A 177 20.54 -18.35 -8.70
CA ILE A 177 19.65 -17.29 -9.20
C ILE A 177 20.18 -16.73 -10.52
N ARG A 178 19.26 -16.34 -11.40
CA ARG A 178 19.60 -15.80 -12.72
C ARG A 178 20.19 -14.39 -12.67
N TYR A 179 19.80 -13.59 -11.68
CA TYR A 179 20.15 -12.16 -11.57
C TYR A 179 20.74 -11.83 -10.19
N PRO A 180 21.98 -12.26 -9.88
CA PRO A 180 22.59 -12.00 -8.58
C PRO A 180 22.87 -10.51 -8.30
N ASP A 181 23.11 -9.72 -9.34
CA ASP A 181 23.43 -8.28 -9.22
C ASP A 181 22.19 -7.37 -9.30
N LEU A 182 20.97 -7.93 -9.35
CA LEU A 182 19.73 -7.17 -9.54
C LEU A 182 19.56 -6.04 -8.52
N ALA A 183 19.91 -6.27 -7.25
CA ALA A 183 19.82 -5.22 -6.22
C ALA A 183 20.74 -4.04 -6.53
N LYS A 184 21.97 -4.29 -7.00
CA LYS A 184 22.92 -3.26 -7.38
C LYS A 184 22.47 -2.50 -8.63
N GLU A 185 21.89 -3.19 -9.60
CA GLU A 185 21.29 -2.57 -10.79
C GLU A 185 20.11 -1.65 -10.43
N MET A 186 19.23 -2.07 -9.52
CA MET A 186 18.13 -1.24 -9.05
C MET A 186 18.64 -0.03 -8.25
N THR A 187 19.65 -0.21 -7.39
CA THR A 187 20.29 0.91 -6.67
C THR A 187 20.84 1.96 -7.63
N SER A 188 21.53 1.57 -8.71
CA SER A 188 22.10 2.52 -9.68
C SER A 188 21.06 3.27 -10.50
N GLN A 189 19.83 2.77 -10.54
CA GLN A 189 18.66 3.40 -11.15
C GLN A 189 17.85 4.26 -10.16
N LEU A 190 18.38 4.49 -8.96
CA LEU A 190 17.75 5.26 -7.89
C LEU A 190 16.41 4.66 -7.39
N VAL A 191 16.24 3.34 -7.52
CA VAL A 191 15.13 2.63 -6.87
C VAL A 191 15.39 2.60 -5.37
N MET A 192 14.40 3.00 -4.57
CA MET A 192 14.54 3.14 -3.12
C MET A 192 14.53 1.79 -2.41
N ASN A 193 13.66 0.87 -2.81
CA ASN A 193 13.43 -0.37 -2.08
C ASN A 193 12.87 -1.49 -2.96
N PHE A 194 12.98 -2.73 -2.47
CA PHE A 194 12.18 -3.85 -2.95
C PHE A 194 10.97 -4.09 -2.04
N GLU A 195 9.82 -4.30 -2.65
CA GLU A 195 8.59 -4.84 -2.06
C GLU A 195 7.90 -5.79 -3.08
N MET A 196 6.67 -6.24 -2.86
CA MET A 196 6.10 -7.36 -3.64
C MET A 196 4.68 -7.13 -4.17
N GLU A 197 4.08 -5.94 -4.01
CA GLU A 197 2.65 -5.72 -4.28
C GLU A 197 2.30 -4.39 -4.95
N ALA A 198 3.14 -3.35 -4.80
CA ALA A 198 2.82 -1.98 -5.18
C ALA A 198 2.42 -1.87 -6.65
N SER A 199 3.18 -2.47 -7.57
CA SER A 199 2.93 -2.33 -9.00
C SER A 199 1.54 -2.83 -9.40
N ALA A 200 1.09 -3.96 -8.85
CA ALA A 200 -0.24 -4.50 -9.12
C ALA A 200 -1.33 -3.58 -8.60
N LEU A 201 -1.23 -3.12 -7.35
CA LEU A 201 -2.20 -2.19 -6.79
C LEU A 201 -2.30 -0.91 -7.63
N LEU A 202 -1.16 -0.30 -7.97
CA LEU A 202 -1.12 0.96 -8.70
C LEU A 202 -1.69 0.83 -10.12
N VAL A 203 -1.36 -0.24 -10.85
CA VAL A 203 -1.90 -0.49 -12.20
C VAL A 203 -3.41 -0.74 -12.14
N LEU A 204 -3.86 -1.64 -11.27
CA LEU A 204 -5.28 -2.01 -11.19
C LEU A 204 -6.16 -0.82 -10.74
N ALA A 205 -5.71 -0.05 -9.74
CA ALA A 205 -6.41 1.15 -9.31
C ALA A 205 -6.49 2.20 -10.44
N THR A 206 -5.41 2.40 -11.19
CA THR A 206 -5.38 3.32 -12.33
C THR A 206 -6.40 2.91 -13.41
N LEU A 207 -6.45 1.63 -13.78
CA LEU A 207 -7.43 1.11 -14.74
C LEU A 207 -8.87 1.28 -14.25
N ALA A 208 -9.08 1.11 -12.95
CA ALA A 208 -10.37 1.29 -12.29
C ALA A 208 -10.71 2.77 -12.02
N ARG A 209 -9.84 3.73 -12.39
CA ARG A 209 -9.99 5.16 -12.08
C ARG A 209 -10.18 5.43 -10.57
N CYS A 210 -9.53 4.61 -9.76
CA CYS A 210 -9.46 4.71 -8.31
C CYS A 210 -8.11 5.29 -7.90
N ARG A 211 -8.02 5.83 -6.68
CA ARG A 211 -6.77 6.35 -6.14
C ARG A 211 -6.04 5.26 -5.37
N ALA A 212 -4.73 5.16 -5.54
CA ALA A 212 -3.89 4.27 -4.75
C ALA A 212 -2.57 4.95 -4.36
N GLY A 213 -2.14 4.72 -3.12
CA GLY A 213 -0.83 5.10 -2.60
C GLY A 213 -0.19 3.93 -1.86
N VAL A 214 1.13 3.98 -1.68
CA VAL A 214 1.88 2.92 -1.01
C VAL A 214 2.91 3.55 -0.08
N VAL A 215 2.93 3.08 1.15
CA VAL A 215 3.98 3.35 2.13
C VAL A 215 4.55 2.03 2.67
N CYS A 216 5.87 1.96 2.82
CA CYS A 216 6.53 0.81 3.43
C CYS A 216 7.54 1.25 4.49
N ALA A 217 7.69 0.46 5.55
CA ALA A 217 8.78 0.60 6.50
C ALA A 217 10.03 -0.15 6.03
N VAL A 218 11.19 0.51 6.06
CA VAL A 218 12.48 -0.10 5.74
C VAL A 218 12.93 -0.97 6.92
N ILE A 219 12.80 -2.29 6.77
CA ILE A 219 13.18 -3.27 7.82
C ILE A 219 14.55 -3.92 7.56
N ALA A 220 15.11 -3.69 6.38
CA ALA A 220 16.45 -4.12 6.03
C ALA A 220 17.04 -3.13 5.02
N ASN A 221 18.36 -2.98 4.98
CA ASN A 221 19.02 -2.24 3.92
C ASN A 221 20.01 -3.16 3.19
N ARG A 222 19.79 -3.36 1.90
CA ARG A 222 20.56 -4.30 1.07
C ARG A 222 21.96 -3.80 0.74
N THR A 223 22.17 -2.49 0.80
CA THR A 223 23.46 -1.86 0.52
C THR A 223 24.35 -1.85 1.75
N THR A 224 23.78 -1.63 2.95
CA THR A 224 24.54 -1.68 4.22
C THR A 224 24.61 -3.10 4.81
N GLY A 225 23.68 -3.98 4.46
CA GLY A 225 23.56 -5.33 5.02
C GLY A 225 22.84 -5.37 6.37
N GLU A 226 22.30 -4.25 6.83
CA GLU A 226 21.61 -4.14 8.12
C GLU A 226 20.20 -4.73 8.08
N PHE A 227 19.73 -5.20 9.24
CA PHE A 227 18.41 -5.79 9.43
C PHE A 227 17.88 -5.42 10.82
N VAL A 228 16.58 -5.11 10.93
CA VAL A 228 15.96 -4.74 12.21
C VAL A 228 15.96 -5.90 13.20
N ASN A 229 16.13 -5.58 14.49
CA ASN A 229 15.74 -6.50 15.56
C ASN A 229 14.19 -6.50 15.74
N ALA A 230 13.67 -7.33 16.65
CA ALA A 230 12.23 -7.45 16.86
C ALA A 230 11.56 -6.13 17.31
N GLU A 231 12.15 -5.41 18.27
CA GLU A 231 11.62 -4.15 18.78
C GLU A 231 11.61 -3.06 17.70
N GLN A 232 12.71 -2.94 16.95
CA GLN A 232 12.83 -2.01 15.83
C GLN A 232 11.81 -2.33 14.73
N LYS A 233 11.54 -3.60 14.48
CA LYS A 233 10.54 -4.04 13.51
C LYS A 233 9.14 -3.57 13.93
N ASP A 234 8.76 -3.82 15.18
CA ASP A 234 7.43 -3.47 15.68
C ASP A 234 7.21 -1.96 15.64
N ALA A 235 8.21 -1.16 16.04
CA ALA A 235 8.17 0.29 15.96
C ALA A 235 8.05 0.80 14.51
N ALA A 236 8.82 0.21 13.58
CA ALA A 236 8.78 0.59 12.17
C ALA A 236 7.43 0.24 11.52
N GLU A 237 6.88 -0.93 11.83
CA GLU A 237 5.55 -1.33 11.35
C GLU A 237 4.45 -0.43 11.93
N ALA A 238 4.53 -0.06 13.21
CA ALA A 238 3.60 0.86 13.83
C ALA A 238 3.62 2.24 13.14
N ALA A 239 4.81 2.82 12.90
CA ALA A 239 4.95 4.10 12.20
C ALA A 239 4.37 4.06 10.77
N CYS A 240 4.59 2.96 10.04
CA CYS A 240 4.03 2.76 8.70
C CYS A 240 2.49 2.69 8.72
N VAL A 241 1.93 1.94 9.66
CA VAL A 241 0.48 1.82 9.86
C VAL A 241 -0.15 3.16 10.25
N GLU A 242 0.45 3.87 11.20
CA GLU A 242 -0.03 5.17 11.66
C GLU A 242 -0.03 6.21 10.56
N THR A 243 1.04 6.25 9.75
CA THR A 243 1.12 7.09 8.56
C THR A 243 0.04 6.74 7.55
N GLY A 244 -0.19 5.44 7.30
CA GLY A 244 -1.23 4.98 6.40
C GLY A 244 -2.63 5.40 6.85
N LEU A 245 -2.98 5.18 8.12
CA LEU A 245 -4.27 5.58 8.69
C LEU A 245 -4.47 7.11 8.69
N GLU A 246 -3.45 7.87 9.09
CA GLU A 246 -3.52 9.34 9.10
C GLU A 246 -3.66 9.89 7.67
N SER A 247 -3.02 9.26 6.67
CA SER A 247 -3.17 9.66 5.27
C SER A 247 -4.61 9.48 4.75
N LEU A 248 -5.36 8.51 5.25
CA LEU A 248 -6.78 8.33 4.89
C LEU A 248 -7.64 9.50 5.40
N LEU A 249 -7.33 10.04 6.59
CA LEU A 249 -7.99 11.22 7.14
C LEU A 249 -7.65 12.47 6.32
N VAL A 250 -6.38 12.61 5.91
CA VAL A 250 -5.93 13.69 5.03
C VAL A 250 -6.67 13.63 3.69
N LEU A 251 -6.79 12.45 3.07
CA LEU A 251 -7.54 12.25 1.83
C LEU A 251 -9.02 12.59 1.99
N ALA A 252 -9.64 12.21 3.11
CA ALA A 252 -11.03 12.56 3.40
C ALA A 252 -11.25 14.08 3.54
N ASP A 253 -10.29 14.81 4.11
CA ASP A 253 -10.30 16.27 4.12
C ASP A 253 -10.10 16.86 2.71
N MET A 254 -9.14 16.36 1.94
CA MET A 254 -8.94 16.78 0.54
C MET A 254 -10.22 16.62 -0.28
N ASP A 255 -10.95 15.51 -0.10
CA ASP A 255 -12.23 15.27 -0.78
C ASP A 255 -13.33 16.22 -0.32
N ARG A 256 -13.37 16.56 0.98
CA ARG A 256 -14.28 17.60 1.48
C ARG A 256 -13.99 18.96 0.85
N GLN A 257 -12.73 19.36 0.79
CA GLN A 257 -12.31 20.63 0.18
C GLN A 257 -12.65 20.67 -1.32
N LYS A 258 -12.45 19.55 -2.05
CA LYS A 258 -12.86 19.40 -3.45
C LYS A 258 -14.36 19.60 -3.64
N ARG A 259 -15.19 18.98 -2.79
CA ARG A 259 -16.66 19.14 -2.81
C ARG A 259 -17.09 20.58 -2.55
N GLU A 260 -16.52 21.23 -1.53
CA GLU A 260 -16.83 22.63 -1.20
C GLU A 260 -16.43 23.61 -2.33
N ALA A 261 -15.33 23.32 -3.03
CA ALA A 261 -14.85 24.14 -4.14
C ALA A 261 -15.45 23.76 -5.50
N GLY A 262 -16.29 22.72 -5.57
CA GLY A 262 -16.92 22.25 -6.82
C GLY A 262 -15.91 21.79 -7.88
N THR A 263 -14.83 21.10 -7.48
CA THR A 263 -13.75 20.66 -8.36
C THR A 263 -13.43 19.18 -8.15
N ASP A 264 -13.04 18.49 -9.22
CA ASP A 264 -12.67 17.06 -9.17
C ASP A 264 -11.21 16.84 -8.76
N ARG A 265 -10.38 17.88 -8.82
CA ARG A 265 -8.94 17.81 -8.50
C ARG A 265 -8.60 18.66 -7.30
N TRP A 266 -7.91 18.05 -6.35
CA TRP A 266 -7.32 18.75 -5.24
C TRP A 266 -6.08 19.51 -5.71
N ARG A 267 -5.83 20.67 -5.13
CA ARG A 267 -4.65 21.49 -5.42
C ARG A 267 -4.25 22.24 -4.15
N PRO A 268 -2.96 22.58 -3.97
CA PRO A 268 -2.49 23.24 -2.75
C PRO A 268 -3.28 24.50 -2.35
N SER A 269 -3.80 25.26 -3.32
CA SER A 269 -4.61 26.45 -3.06
C SER A 269 -5.95 26.18 -2.36
N LEU A 270 -6.38 24.92 -2.23
CA LEU A 270 -7.61 24.53 -1.52
C LEU A 270 -7.37 24.22 -0.04
N TRP A 271 -6.11 24.05 0.37
CA TRP A 271 -5.77 23.68 1.74
C TRP A 271 -6.15 24.79 2.71
N LYS A 272 -6.98 24.45 3.72
CA LYS A 272 -7.54 25.41 4.69
C LYS A 272 -6.87 25.35 6.07
N HIS A 273 -5.84 24.52 6.26
CA HIS A 273 -5.07 24.56 7.50
C HIS A 273 -4.22 25.84 7.54
N THR A 274 -4.48 26.67 8.55
CA THR A 274 -3.64 27.82 8.87
C THR A 274 -2.23 27.33 9.15
N ILE A 275 -1.25 27.83 8.38
CA ILE A 275 0.19 27.71 8.67
C ILE A 275 0.49 28.40 9.99
#